data_AF-A0A073JPQ1-F1
#
_entry.id   AF-A0A073JPQ1-F1
#
_cell.length_a   1.000
_cell.length_b   1.000
_cell.length_c   1.000
_cell.angle_alpha   90.00
_cell.angle_beta   90.00
_cell.angle_gamma   90.00
#
_symmetry.space_group_name_H-M   'P 1'
#
loop_
_entity.id
_entity.type
_entity.pdbx_description
1 polymer ?
#
loop_
_entity_poly.entity_id
_entity_poly.type
_entity_poly.pdbx_seq_one_letter_code
_entity_poly.pdbx_strand_id
1 'polypeptide(L)'
;EGQIETGMTIQFRALGTIEKPSLVNVNTQEELKINKSMAAGEVITVNTRKGQKRIESILNGVVNNVFNSIKPGSIFLQLRVGDNLFRYDAESGIDNLEVTIYYRNQYIGV
;
A
#
# COMPACT_ATOMS: atom_id res chain seq x y z
N GLU A 1 2.30 25.31 13.66
CA GLU A 1 2.52 23.85 13.72
C GLU A 1 1.74 23.19 12.58
N GLY A 2 2.41 22.92 11.48
CA GLY A 2 1.76 22.58 10.21
C GLY A 2 2.06 21.14 9.78
N GLN A 3 1.65 20.15 10.56
CA GLN A 3 1.63 18.79 10.05
C GLN A 3 0.34 18.61 9.25
N ILE A 4 0.47 18.24 7.99
CA ILE A 4 -0.65 17.97 7.08
C ILE A 4 -0.71 16.48 6.80
N GLU A 5 -1.90 15.98 6.45
CA GLU A 5 -2.03 14.63 5.93
C GLU A 5 -1.08 14.43 4.74
N THR A 6 -0.36 13.31 4.72
CA THR A 6 0.62 13.04 3.67
C THR A 6 0.45 11.65 3.09
N GLY A 7 0.76 11.53 1.79
CA GLY A 7 0.75 10.24 1.12
C GLY A 7 1.92 9.38 1.56
N MET A 8 1.79 8.08 1.33
CA MET A 8 2.77 7.07 1.68
C MET A 8 3.05 6.15 0.51
N THR A 9 4.12 5.39 0.63
CA THR A 9 4.47 4.29 -0.26
C THR A 9 4.31 3.00 0.52
N ILE A 10 3.37 2.16 0.10
CA ILE A 10 3.09 0.87 0.70
C ILE A 10 3.74 -0.20 -0.17
N GLN A 11 4.56 -1.05 0.42
CA GLN A 11 5.10 -2.24 -0.22
C GLN A 11 4.46 -3.48 0.36
N PHE A 12 3.77 -4.25 -0.47
CA PHE A 12 3.40 -5.63 -0.20
C PHE A 12 4.49 -6.51 -0.79
N ARG A 13 5.12 -7.35 0.04
CA ARG A 13 6.15 -8.31 -0.40
C ARG A 13 5.67 -9.72 -0.09
N ALA A 14 5.81 -10.58 -1.09
CA ALA A 14 5.38 -11.97 -1.02
C ALA A 14 6.55 -12.89 -0.73
N LEU A 15 6.51 -13.62 0.38
CA LEU A 15 7.45 -14.71 0.69
C LEU A 15 6.98 -16.05 0.07
N GLY A 16 5.72 -16.11 -0.33
CA GLY A 16 5.02 -17.27 -0.91
C GLY A 16 3.87 -16.78 -1.80
N THR A 17 2.96 -17.66 -2.21
CA THR A 17 1.77 -17.24 -2.96
C THR A 17 0.78 -16.52 -2.06
N ILE A 18 0.31 -15.34 -2.49
CA ILE A 18 -0.64 -14.50 -1.74
C ILE A 18 -1.76 -14.09 -2.68
N GLU A 19 -3.01 -14.18 -2.20
CA GLU A 19 -4.17 -13.72 -2.95
C GLU A 19 -4.72 -12.42 -2.40
N LYS A 20 -4.81 -11.43 -3.29
CA LYS A 20 -5.48 -10.15 -3.08
C LYS A 20 -5.09 -9.42 -1.78
N PRO A 21 -3.83 -9.00 -1.63
CA PRO A 21 -3.37 -8.31 -0.42
C PRO A 21 -4.10 -6.97 -0.24
N SER A 22 -4.28 -6.55 1.01
CA SER A 22 -4.84 -5.26 1.36
C SER A 22 -4.21 -4.64 2.60
N LEU A 23 -4.42 -3.33 2.73
CA LEU A 23 -4.10 -2.55 3.92
C LEU A 23 -5.36 -1.80 4.34
N VAL A 24 -5.72 -1.91 5.62
CA VAL A 24 -6.90 -1.29 6.21
C VAL A 24 -6.46 -0.29 7.27
N ASN A 25 -6.99 0.93 7.20
CA ASN A 25 -6.91 1.86 8.33
C ASN A 25 -7.99 1.48 9.34
N VAL A 26 -7.58 1.01 10.51
CA VAL A 26 -8.51 0.49 11.53
C VAL A 26 -9.38 1.62 12.11
N ASN A 27 -8.88 2.85 12.13
CA ASN A 27 -9.61 4.00 12.67
C ASN A 27 -10.72 4.48 11.73
N THR A 28 -10.48 4.46 10.41
CA THR A 28 -11.44 4.96 9.41
C THR A 28 -12.22 3.87 8.68
N GLN A 29 -11.79 2.61 8.82
CA GLN A 29 -12.26 1.46 8.04
C GLN A 29 -12.03 1.58 6.52
N GLU A 30 -11.21 2.55 6.10
CA GLU A 30 -10.82 2.68 4.69
C GLU A 30 -9.83 1.58 4.31
N GLU A 31 -10.03 1.00 3.13
CA GLU A 31 -9.24 -0.12 2.61
C GLU A 31 -8.54 0.27 1.30
N LEU A 32 -7.27 -0.11 1.19
CA LEU A 32 -6.56 -0.24 -0.07
C LEU A 32 -6.39 -1.73 -0.39
N LYS A 33 -7.09 -2.26 -1.39
CA LYS A 33 -6.98 -3.67 -1.79
C LYS A 33 -6.53 -3.83 -3.23
N ILE A 34 -5.60 -4.76 -3.44
CA ILE A 34 -5.11 -5.13 -4.76
C ILE A 34 -5.80 -6.44 -5.16
N ASN A 35 -6.57 -6.43 -6.25
CA ASN A 35 -7.23 -7.60 -6.84
C ASN A 35 -6.28 -8.34 -7.81
N LYS A 36 -5.14 -8.80 -7.28
CA LYS A 36 -4.11 -9.55 -8.01
C LYS A 36 -3.45 -10.56 -7.07
N SER A 37 -3.11 -11.72 -7.61
CA SER A 37 -2.28 -12.74 -6.97
C SER A 37 -0.80 -12.36 -7.05
N MET A 38 -0.05 -12.56 -5.96
CA MET A 38 1.39 -12.37 -5.92
C MET A 38 2.12 -13.71 -5.92
N ALA A 39 3.21 -13.79 -6.69
CA ALA A 39 4.14 -14.91 -6.63
C ALA A 39 5.21 -14.69 -5.54
N ALA A 40 5.84 -15.77 -5.07
CA ALA A 40 6.97 -15.67 -4.15
C ALA A 40 8.09 -14.79 -4.74
N GLY A 41 8.59 -13.84 -3.95
CA GLY A 41 9.57 -12.85 -4.37
C GLY A 41 8.99 -11.63 -5.09
N GLU A 42 7.68 -11.59 -5.38
CA GLU A 42 7.02 -10.42 -5.98
C GLU A 42 6.85 -9.31 -4.94
N VAL A 43 7.03 -8.06 -5.39
CA VAL A 43 6.81 -6.87 -4.58
C VAL A 43 5.85 -5.93 -5.31
N ILE A 44 4.70 -5.66 -4.70
CA ILE A 44 3.75 -4.65 -5.19
C ILE A 44 3.95 -3.37 -4.39
N THR A 45 4.30 -2.29 -5.09
CA THR A 45 4.50 -0.96 -4.50
C THR A 45 3.34 -0.04 -4.90
N VAL A 46 2.64 0.50 -3.92
CA VAL A 46 1.56 1.48 -4.09
C VAL A 46 2.01 2.83 -3.58
N ASN A 47 2.04 3.84 -4.45
CA ASN A 47 2.22 5.23 -4.04
C ASN A 47 0.85 5.90 -3.91
N THR A 48 0.56 6.46 -2.74
CA THR A 48 -0.73 7.12 -2.45
C THR A 48 -0.66 8.65 -2.52
N ARG A 49 0.50 9.23 -2.82
CA ARG A 49 0.68 10.69 -2.90
C ARG A 49 -0.19 11.31 -3.99
N LYS A 50 -0.83 12.42 -3.67
CA LYS A 50 -1.66 13.18 -4.60
C LYS A 50 -0.81 13.60 -5.82
N GLY A 51 -1.32 13.34 -7.03
CA GLY A 51 -0.62 13.60 -8.30
C GLY A 51 0.47 12.58 -8.68
N GLN A 52 0.80 11.62 -7.80
CA GLN A 52 1.82 10.60 -8.03
C GLN A 52 1.30 9.19 -7.73
N LYS A 53 -0.02 9.00 -7.76
CA LYS A 53 -0.65 7.70 -7.52
C LYS A 53 -0.18 6.71 -8.57
N ARG A 54 0.41 5.60 -8.11
CA ARG A 54 0.95 4.56 -8.98
C ARG A 54 0.93 3.23 -8.26
N ILE A 55 0.76 2.15 -9.02
CA ILE A 55 0.92 0.79 -8.52
C ILE A 55 1.83 0.04 -9.47
N GLU A 56 2.93 -0.49 -8.95
CA GLU A 56 3.92 -1.24 -9.70
C GLU A 56 4.13 -2.60 -9.06
N SER A 57 4.22 -3.64 -9.87
CA SER A 57 4.67 -4.97 -9.47
C SER A 57 6.10 -5.16 -9.95
N ILE A 58 6.95 -5.70 -9.09
CA ILE A 58 8.33 -6.05 -9.39
C ILE A 58 8.50 -7.54 -9.09
N LEU A 59 8.89 -8.31 -10.10
CA LEU A 59 9.20 -9.74 -9.96
C LEU A 59 10.42 -10.06 -10.82
N ASN A 60 11.45 -10.67 -10.23
CA ASN A 60 12.70 -11.02 -10.92
C ASN A 60 13.35 -9.84 -11.68
N GLY A 61 13.25 -8.63 -11.13
CA GLY A 61 13.78 -7.41 -11.73
C GLY A 61 12.93 -6.79 -12.83
N VAL A 62 11.82 -7.44 -13.23
CA VAL A 62 10.89 -6.89 -14.22
C VAL A 62 9.84 -6.02 -13.51
N VAL A 63 9.74 -4.76 -13.93
CA VAL A 63 8.77 -3.80 -13.39
C VAL A 63 7.57 -3.70 -14.32
N ASN A 64 6.37 -3.92 -13.78
CA ASN A 64 5.11 -3.82 -14.50
C ASN A 64 4.17 -2.81 -13.82
N ASN A 65 3.56 -1.92 -14.61
CA ASN A 65 2.46 -1.10 -14.11
C ASN A 65 1.22 -1.98 -13.93
N VAL A 66 0.71 -2.05 -12.70
CA VAL A 66 -0.48 -2.83 -12.35
C VAL A 66 -1.55 -1.95 -11.70
N PHE A 67 -1.62 -0.67 -12.07
CA PHE A 67 -2.60 0.29 -11.52
C PHE A 67 -4.05 -0.22 -11.59
N ASN A 68 -4.41 -0.90 -12.68
CA ASN A 68 -5.76 -1.44 -12.89
C ASN A 68 -6.08 -2.66 -12.01
N SER A 69 -5.10 -3.19 -11.26
CA SER A 69 -5.35 -4.28 -10.32
C SER A 69 -5.97 -3.80 -9.01
N ILE A 70 -6.06 -2.50 -8.75
CA ILE A 70 -6.75 -2.00 -7.54
C ILE A 70 -8.23 -2.43 -7.54
N LYS A 71 -8.73 -2.93 -6.40
CA LYS A 71 -10.15 -3.28 -6.25
C LYS A 71 -11.00 -2.01 -6.38
N PRO A 72 -12.07 -2.01 -7.22
CA PRO A 72 -13.00 -0.88 -7.31
C PRO A 72 -13.52 -0.46 -5.93
N GLY A 73 -13.51 0.84 -5.67
CA GLY A 73 -13.90 1.41 -4.37
C GLY A 73 -12.79 1.47 -3.31
N SER A 74 -11.58 0.99 -3.60
CA SER A 74 -10.43 1.16 -2.70
C SER A 74 -10.01 2.62 -2.58
N ILE A 75 -9.55 2.99 -1.39
CA ILE A 75 -9.06 4.34 -1.08
C ILE A 75 -7.53 4.35 -1.07
N PHE A 76 -6.94 5.37 -1.70
CA PHE A 76 -5.50 5.63 -1.58
C PHE A 76 -5.21 6.25 -0.21
N LEU A 77 -4.98 5.38 0.78
CA LEU A 77 -4.77 5.74 2.18
C LEU A 77 -3.72 6.84 2.36
N GLN A 78 -4.01 7.77 3.27
CA GLN A 78 -3.10 8.84 3.69
C GLN A 78 -2.70 8.62 5.14
N LEU A 79 -1.54 9.16 5.52
CA LEU A 79 -1.12 9.27 6.91
C LEU A 79 -1.67 10.56 7.50
N ARG A 80 -2.38 10.44 8.63
CA ARG A 80 -2.87 11.57 9.42
C ARG A 80 -1.84 12.01 10.46
N VAL A 81 -2.00 13.23 10.96
CA VAL A 81 -1.27 13.70 12.14
C VAL A 81 -1.66 12.84 13.34
N GLY A 82 -0.65 12.39 14.09
CA GLY A 82 -0.84 11.49 15.23
C GLY A 82 -0.82 10.00 14.83
N ASP A 83 -1.56 9.19 15.56
CA ASP A 83 -1.51 7.74 15.44
C ASP A 83 -2.25 7.23 14.22
N ASN A 84 -1.57 6.36 13.46
CA ASN A 84 -2.13 5.68 12.32
C ASN A 84 -2.08 4.18 12.56
N LEU A 85 -3.23 3.59 12.90
CA LEU A 85 -3.34 2.15 13.12
C LEU A 85 -3.74 1.45 11.83
N PHE A 86 -2.81 0.68 11.26
CA PHE A 86 -3.06 -0.12 10.07
C PHE A 86 -3.04 -1.61 10.37
N ARG A 87 -3.89 -2.35 9.66
CA ARG A 87 -3.89 -3.80 9.63
C ARG A 87 -3.75 -4.26 8.17
N TYR A 88 -2.80 -5.14 7.91
CA TYR A 88 -2.71 -5.79 6.61
C TYR A 88 -3.56 -7.07 6.59
N ASP A 89 -4.02 -7.45 5.40
CA ASP A 89 -4.84 -8.64 5.19
C ASP A 89 -4.56 -9.24 3.81
N ALA A 90 -4.98 -10.48 3.60
CA ALA A 90 -4.97 -11.17 2.32
C ALA A 90 -6.09 -12.21 2.27
N GLU A 91 -6.65 -12.48 1.09
CA GLU A 91 -7.66 -13.53 0.92
C GLU A 91 -7.09 -14.94 1.16
N SER A 92 -5.82 -15.13 0.85
CA SER A 92 -5.06 -16.32 1.25
C SER A 92 -3.56 -16.01 1.31
N GLY A 93 -2.81 -16.83 2.07
CA GLY A 93 -1.36 -16.71 2.16
C GLY A 93 -0.86 -15.56 3.04
N ILE A 94 -1.69 -15.04 3.96
CA ILE A 94 -1.34 -13.91 4.84
C ILE A 94 -0.05 -14.13 5.64
N ASP A 95 0.26 -15.38 6.03
CA ASP A 95 1.49 -15.74 6.75
C ASP A 95 2.76 -15.47 5.94
N ASN A 96 2.61 -15.32 4.61
CA ASN A 96 3.70 -15.01 3.69
C ASN A 96 3.75 -13.54 3.29
N LEU A 97 2.86 -12.70 3.83
CA LEU A 97 2.74 -11.29 3.48
C LEU A 97 3.56 -10.41 4.41
N GLU A 98 4.56 -9.73 3.85
CA GLU A 98 5.25 -8.63 4.51
C GLU A 98 4.71 -7.30 3.99
N VAL A 99 4.41 -6.36 4.90
CA VAL A 99 4.00 -5.01 4.54
C VAL A 99 4.96 -3.98 5.13
N THR A 100 5.50 -3.13 4.27
CA THR A 100 6.35 -2.00 4.68
C THR A 100 5.74 -0.69 4.22
N ILE A 101 5.71 0.31 5.10
CA ILE A 101 5.19 1.64 4.81
C ILE A 101 6.34 2.64 4.87
N TYR A 102 6.57 3.36 3.79
CA TYR A 102 7.52 4.46 3.71
C TYR A 102 6.77 5.77 3.56
N TYR A 103 7.23 6.79 4.25
CA TYR A 103 6.70 8.15 4.08
C TYR A 103 7.83 9.17 4.28
N ARG A 104 7.59 10.39 3.82
CA ARG A 104 8.49 11.52 4.10
C ARG A 104 7.65 12.60 4.77
N ASN A 105 8.08 13.05 5.94
CA ASN A 105 7.43 14.17 6.62
C ASN A 105 7.41 15.38 5.67
N GLN A 106 6.22 15.92 5.43
CA GLN A 106 6.06 17.20 4.77
C GLN A 106 5.95 18.26 5.87
N TYR A 107 6.91 19.18 5.90
CA TYR A 107 6.85 20.35 6.75
C TYR A 107 6.38 21.53 5.91
N ILE A 108 5.37 22.27 6.38
CA ILE A 108 5.09 23.58 5.83
C ILE A 108 6.17 24.52 6.37
N GLY A 109 7.05 25.00 5.50
CA GLY A 109 7.96 26.10 5.83
C GLY A 109 7.14 27.37 6.06
N VAL A 110 7.43 28.07 7.16
CA VAL A 110 6.90 29.42 7.44
C VAL A 110 7.79 30.44 6.76
#